data_AF-U6DD27-F1
#
_entry.id   AF-U6DD27-F1
#
_cell.length_a   1.000
_cell.length_b   1.000
_cell.length_c   1.000
_cell.angle_alpha   90.00
_cell.angle_beta   90.00
_cell.angle_gamma   90.00
#
_symmetry.space_group_name_H-M   'P 1'
#
loop_
_entity.id
_entity.type
_entity.pdbx_description
1 polymer ?
#
loop_
_entity_poly.entity_id
_entity_poly.type
_entity_poly.pdbx_seq_one_letter_code
_entity_poly.pdbx_strand_id
1 'polypeptide(L)'
;MQPPPRKVKPAQEVKLRFLEQLNILQTRQQREADLLEDIRSYSKQRAAIEREYGQALQKLAGPFLKREGHRSGEMDSRMVFGAWRCLLDATVAGGQARLQASDRYRDLAGGTGRSAKEQVLRKGAENLQRAQAEVLQSVRELSRSRKLYGQRERVWALAQEKAADVQARLNRSDHGLFHTRASLQKLSTK
;
A
#
# COMPACT_ATOMS: atom_id res chain seq x y z
N MET A 1 -32.47 -26.55 15.31
CA MET A 1 -31.68 -25.59 16.11
C MET A 1 -30.33 -25.39 15.43
N GLN A 2 -30.12 -24.26 14.77
CA GLN A 2 -28.83 -23.92 14.17
C GLN A 2 -27.85 -23.54 15.29
N PRO A 3 -26.64 -24.11 15.35
CA PRO A 3 -25.69 -23.75 16.40
C PRO A 3 -25.36 -22.24 16.30
N PRO A 4 -25.29 -21.52 17.43
CA PRO A 4 -25.05 -20.08 17.42
C PRO A 4 -23.73 -19.77 16.70
N PRO A 5 -23.69 -18.71 15.86
CA PRO A 5 -22.51 -18.37 15.07
C PRO A 5 -21.31 -18.22 15.99
N ARG A 6 -20.26 -19.01 15.72
CA ARG A 6 -19.03 -19.01 16.52
C ARG A 6 -18.43 -17.61 16.44
N LYS A 7 -18.52 -16.83 17.52
CA LYS A 7 -17.86 -15.53 17.64
C LYS A 7 -16.37 -15.72 17.37
N VAL A 8 -15.90 -15.22 16.23
CA VAL A 8 -14.50 -15.30 15.85
C VAL A 8 -13.68 -14.48 16.84
N LYS A 9 -12.50 -14.97 17.23
CA LYS A 9 -11.64 -14.25 18.17
C LYS A 9 -11.21 -12.93 17.51
N PRO A 10 -11.23 -11.77 18.20
CA PRO A 10 -10.84 -10.49 17.61
C PRO A 10 -9.45 -10.51 16.96
N ALA A 11 -8.49 -11.22 17.56
CA ALA A 11 -7.15 -11.39 16.98
C ALA A 11 -7.16 -12.10 15.62
N GLN A 12 -8.09 -13.03 15.39
CA GLN A 12 -8.22 -13.75 14.13
C GLN A 12 -8.82 -12.85 13.05
N GLU A 13 -9.83 -12.03 13.38
CA GLU A 13 -10.40 -11.06 12.46
C GLU A 13 -9.36 -10.02 12.02
N VAL A 14 -8.61 -9.47 12.98
CA VAL A 14 -7.51 -8.52 12.71
C VAL A 14 -6.45 -9.17 11.81
N LYS A 15 -6.05 -10.41 12.11
CA LYS A 15 -5.08 -11.16 11.28
C LYS A 15 -5.58 -11.33 9.84
N LEU A 16 -6.86 -11.67 9.65
CA LEU A 16 -7.45 -11.81 8.31
C LEU A 16 -7.41 -10.48 7.54
N ARG A 17 -7.76 -9.37 8.21
CA ARG A 17 -7.70 -8.03 7.59
C ARG A 17 -6.28 -7.62 7.22
N PHE A 18 -5.29 -7.92 8.05
CA PHE A 18 -3.88 -7.65 7.73
C PHE A 18 -3.39 -8.45 6.53
N LEU A 19 -3.78 -9.72 6.41
CA LEU A 19 -3.46 -10.55 5.24
C LEU A 19 -4.11 -9.99 3.97
N GLU A 20 -5.37 -9.57 4.05
CA GLU A 20 -6.09 -8.93 2.93
C GLU A 20 -5.37 -7.65 2.47
N GLN A 21 -5.01 -6.77 3.40
CA GLN A 21 -4.26 -5.54 3.12
C GLN A 21 -2.92 -5.82 2.42
N LEU A 22 -2.15 -6.78 2.93
CA LEU A 22 -0.86 -7.17 2.35
C LEU A 22 -1.04 -7.72 0.93
N ASN A 23 -2.05 -8.56 0.69
CA ASN A 23 -2.30 -9.14 -0.62
C ASN A 23 -2.67 -8.06 -1.66
N ILE A 24 -3.51 -7.09 -1.28
CA ILE A 24 -3.87 -5.96 -2.13
C ILE A 24 -2.62 -5.15 -2.48
N LEU A 25 -1.78 -4.82 -1.49
CA LEU A 25 -0.54 -4.08 -1.68
C LEU A 25 0.44 -4.83 -2.60
N GLN A 26 0.64 -6.12 -2.36
CA GLN A 26 1.53 -6.96 -3.16
C GLN A 26 1.03 -7.06 -4.61
N THR A 27 -0.26 -7.24 -4.81
CA THR A 27 -0.88 -7.28 -6.14
C THR A 27 -0.70 -5.95 -6.87
N ARG A 28 -0.90 -4.82 -6.17
CA ARG A 28 -0.69 -3.47 -6.73
C ARG A 28 0.77 -3.27 -7.12
N GLN A 29 1.71 -3.67 -6.26
CA GLN A 29 3.15 -3.59 -6.53
C GLN A 29 3.54 -4.42 -7.77
N GLN A 30 3.02 -5.64 -7.89
CA GLN A 30 3.28 -6.48 -9.06
C GLN A 30 2.79 -5.80 -10.35
N ARG A 31 1.56 -5.28 -10.35
CA ARG A 31 1.00 -4.57 -11.51
C ARG A 31 1.82 -3.34 -11.91
N GLU A 32 2.32 -2.59 -10.93
CA GLU A 32 3.19 -1.44 -11.19
C GLU A 32 4.54 -1.88 -11.79
N ALA A 33 5.11 -2.99 -11.34
CA ALA A 33 6.33 -3.55 -11.90
C ALA A 33 6.13 -4.04 -13.34
N ASP A 34 5.02 -4.73 -13.61
CA ASP A 34 4.65 -5.19 -14.96
C ASP A 34 4.45 -3.99 -15.91
N LEU A 35 3.76 -2.94 -15.47
CA LEU A 35 3.58 -1.72 -16.26
C LEU A 35 4.91 -1.03 -16.60
N LEU A 36 5.86 -1.00 -15.66
CA LEU A 36 7.19 -0.44 -15.92
C LEU A 36 7.95 -1.27 -16.96
N GLU A 37 7.75 -2.58 -16.96
CA GLU A 37 8.32 -3.47 -17.97
C GLU A 37 7.70 -3.24 -19.36
N ASP A 38 6.38 -3.05 -19.42
CA ASP A 38 5.67 -2.70 -20.65
C ASP A 38 6.15 -1.36 -21.21
N ILE A 39 6.28 -0.32 -20.37
CA ILE A 39 6.80 1.00 -20.77
C ILE A 39 8.22 0.87 -21.31
N ARG A 40 9.07 0.05 -20.67
CA ARG A 40 10.44 -0.22 -21.12
C ARG A 40 10.46 -0.88 -22.49
N SER A 41 9.65 -1.92 -22.67
CA SER A 41 9.54 -2.67 -23.93
C SER A 41 9.02 -1.76 -25.06
N TYR A 42 7.94 -1.02 -24.80
CA TYR A 42 7.40 -0.03 -25.73
C TYR A 42 8.45 1.01 -26.13
N SER A 43 9.15 1.58 -25.15
CA SER A 43 10.17 2.61 -25.40
C SER A 43 11.31 2.05 -26.25
N LYS A 44 11.74 0.80 -26.01
CA LYS A 44 12.76 0.14 -26.82
C LYS A 44 12.32 -0.06 -28.27
N GLN A 45 11.09 -0.54 -28.48
CA GLN A 45 10.54 -0.72 -29.83
C GLN A 45 10.39 0.63 -30.53
N ARG A 46 9.86 1.65 -29.83
CA ARG A 46 9.70 2.99 -30.39
C ARG A 46 11.04 3.61 -30.76
N ALA A 47 12.07 3.45 -29.94
CA ALA A 47 13.42 3.88 -30.27
C ALA A 47 13.94 3.25 -31.56
N ALA A 48 13.69 1.95 -31.79
CA ALA A 48 14.10 1.27 -33.03
C ALA A 48 13.38 1.85 -34.25
N ILE A 49 12.05 1.99 -34.20
CA ILE A 49 11.23 2.55 -35.28
C ILE A 49 11.67 3.97 -35.65
N GLU A 50 11.83 4.85 -34.65
CA GLU A 50 12.25 6.24 -34.89
C GLU A 50 13.67 6.30 -35.50
N ARG A 51 14.56 5.38 -35.09
CA ARG A 51 15.92 5.29 -35.66
C ARG A 51 15.90 4.86 -37.12
N GLU A 52 15.18 3.78 -37.42
CA GLU A 52 15.06 3.25 -38.80
C GLU A 52 14.43 4.29 -39.72
N TYR A 53 13.37 4.95 -39.27
CA TYR A 53 12.72 5.99 -40.06
C TYR A 53 13.62 7.21 -40.26
N GLY A 54 14.28 7.69 -39.20
CA GLY A 54 15.25 8.79 -39.30
C GLY A 54 16.39 8.50 -40.29
N GLN A 55 16.93 7.27 -40.26
CA GLN A 55 17.95 6.83 -41.20
C GLN A 55 17.43 6.71 -42.63
N ALA A 56 16.19 6.22 -42.82
CA ALA A 56 15.56 6.13 -44.15
C ALA A 56 15.39 7.52 -44.78
N LEU A 57 14.97 8.53 -44.01
CA LEU A 57 14.84 9.91 -44.48
C LEU A 57 16.19 10.50 -44.90
N GLN A 58 17.26 10.24 -44.14
CA GLN A 58 18.62 10.67 -44.51
C GLN A 58 19.11 9.99 -45.79
N LYS A 59 18.88 8.68 -45.93
CA LYS A 59 19.22 7.92 -47.14
C LYS A 59 18.43 8.41 -48.36
N LEU A 60 17.18 8.82 -48.16
CA LEU A 60 16.32 9.33 -49.22
C LEU A 60 16.81 10.67 -49.75
N ALA A 61 17.04 11.66 -48.88
CA ALA A 61 17.35 13.03 -49.30
C ALA A 61 18.86 13.29 -49.54
N GLY A 62 19.74 12.59 -48.81
CA GLY A 62 21.19 12.82 -48.82
C GLY A 62 21.86 12.77 -50.21
N PRO A 63 21.56 11.76 -51.07
CA PRO A 63 22.14 11.70 -52.41
C PRO A 63 21.71 12.87 -53.30
N PHE A 64 20.47 13.34 -53.18
CA PHE A 64 19.95 14.44 -54.01
C PHE A 64 20.53 15.79 -53.60
N LEU A 65 20.73 16.03 -52.30
CA LEU A 65 21.41 17.25 -51.80
C LEU A 65 22.84 17.36 -52.29
N LYS A 66 23.59 16.25 -52.29
CA LYS A 66 24.97 16.22 -52.81
C LYS A 66 25.03 16.52 -54.32
N ARG A 67 24.02 16.10 -55.08
CA ARG A 67 23.94 16.30 -56.54
C ARG A 67 23.48 17.72 -56.92
N GLU A 68 22.59 18.32 -56.13
CA GLU A 68 22.11 19.72 -56.31
C GLU A 68 23.24 20.74 -56.21
N GLY A 69 24.22 20.54 -55.32
CA GLY A 69 25.38 21.45 -55.19
C GLY A 69 26.23 21.62 -56.47
N HIS A 70 26.03 20.76 -57.47
CA HIS A 70 26.77 20.75 -58.74
C HIS A 70 25.97 21.33 -59.93
N ARG A 71 24.70 21.72 -59.74
CA ARG A 71 23.88 22.32 -60.81
C ARG A 71 23.98 23.84 -60.77
N SER A 72 24.94 24.39 -61.51
CA SER A 72 25.05 25.82 -61.77
C SER A 72 24.54 26.13 -63.18
N GLY A 73 23.54 27.00 -63.27
CA GLY A 73 23.19 27.70 -64.51
C GLY A 73 21.84 27.31 -65.12
N GLU A 74 20.77 27.98 -64.68
CA GLU A 74 19.71 28.53 -65.54
C GLU A 74 18.77 29.42 -64.72
N MET A 75 18.60 30.65 -65.19
CA MET A 75 18.09 31.81 -64.43
C MET A 75 16.58 31.71 -64.10
N ASP A 76 15.83 30.94 -64.91
CA ASP A 76 14.36 30.89 -64.95
C ASP A 76 13.73 29.77 -64.11
N SER A 77 14.50 28.77 -63.69
CA SER A 77 14.00 27.66 -62.85
C SER A 77 14.38 27.80 -61.37
N ARG A 78 14.94 28.95 -60.96
CA ARG A 78 15.47 29.17 -59.61
C ARG A 78 14.45 28.97 -58.49
N MET A 79 13.18 29.28 -58.72
CA MET A 79 12.13 29.09 -57.70
C MET A 79 11.79 27.61 -57.49
N VAL A 80 11.68 26.83 -58.58
CA VAL A 80 11.36 25.40 -58.51
C VAL A 80 12.52 24.60 -57.91
N PHE A 81 13.76 24.88 -58.33
CA PHE A 81 14.96 24.27 -57.74
C PHE A 81 15.18 24.72 -56.29
N GLY A 82 14.91 25.98 -55.97
CA GLY A 82 14.93 26.48 -54.59
C GLY A 82 13.91 25.76 -53.69
N ALA A 83 12.68 25.58 -54.16
CA ALA A 83 11.65 24.84 -53.45
C ALA A 83 12.03 23.35 -53.27
N TRP A 84 12.61 22.73 -54.31
CA TRP A 84 13.11 21.35 -54.25
C TRP A 84 14.24 21.20 -53.21
N ARG A 85 15.20 22.13 -53.19
CA ARG A 85 16.27 22.14 -52.19
C ARG A 85 15.72 22.30 -50.78
N CYS A 86 14.80 23.24 -50.55
CA CYS A 86 14.14 23.41 -49.26
C CYS A 86 13.42 22.13 -48.80
N LEU A 87 12.77 21.40 -49.71
CA LEU A 87 12.13 20.12 -49.39
C LEU A 87 13.14 19.05 -48.97
N LEU A 88 14.28 18.96 -49.66
CA LEU A 88 15.35 18.02 -49.29
C LEU A 88 15.99 18.36 -47.95
N ASP A 89 16.28 19.64 -47.70
CA ASP A 89 16.83 20.12 -46.42
C ASP A 89 15.84 19.84 -45.27
N ALA A 90 14.55 20.10 -45.47
CA ALA A 90 13.49 19.78 -44.51
C ALA A 90 13.39 18.27 -44.24
N THR A 91 13.60 17.43 -45.27
CA THR A 91 13.59 15.97 -45.14
C THR A 91 14.77 15.48 -44.28
N VAL A 92 15.97 16.03 -44.48
CA VAL A 92 17.15 15.72 -43.65
C VAL A 92 16.94 16.19 -42.22
N ALA A 93 16.44 17.42 -42.03
CA ALA A 93 16.12 17.95 -40.70
C ALA A 93 15.08 17.09 -39.97
N GLY A 94 14.04 16.63 -40.69
CA GLY A 94 13.06 15.67 -40.18
C GLY A 94 13.70 14.34 -39.77
N GLY A 95 14.64 13.83 -40.57
CA GLY A 95 15.43 12.64 -40.23
C GLY A 95 16.22 12.81 -38.92
N GLN A 96 16.90 13.95 -38.74
CA GLN A 96 17.63 14.25 -37.51
C GLN A 96 16.72 14.36 -36.29
N ALA A 97 15.56 15.01 -36.42
CA ALA A 97 14.58 15.10 -35.32
C ALA A 97 14.10 13.70 -34.88
N ARG A 98 13.91 12.77 -35.81
CA ARG A 98 13.54 11.38 -35.53
C ARG A 98 14.66 10.62 -34.79
N LEU A 99 15.92 10.83 -35.17
CA LEU A 99 17.06 10.24 -34.45
C LEU A 99 17.15 10.76 -33.01
N GLN A 100 16.95 12.07 -32.79
CA GLN A 100 16.90 12.62 -31.44
C GLN A 100 15.75 12.04 -30.61
N ALA A 101 14.57 11.83 -31.22
CA ALA A 101 13.45 11.18 -30.55
C ALA A 101 13.80 9.72 -30.18
N SER A 102 14.50 8.99 -31.06
CA SER A 102 14.99 7.65 -30.77
C SER A 102 15.91 7.60 -29.55
N ASP A 103 16.84 8.55 -29.42
CA ASP A 103 17.74 8.61 -28.27
C ASP A 103 16.97 8.86 -26.97
N ARG A 104 15.98 9.77 -26.97
CA ARG A 104 15.11 10.00 -25.81
C ARG A 104 14.34 8.74 -25.39
N TYR A 105 13.81 7.97 -26.35
CA TYR A 105 13.15 6.70 -26.06
C TYR A 105 14.12 5.64 -25.53
N ARG A 106 15.37 5.62 -26.00
CA ARG A 106 16.41 4.73 -25.48
C ARG A 106 16.74 5.08 -24.02
N ASP A 107 16.84 6.36 -23.69
CA ASP A 107 17.12 6.80 -22.32
C ASP A 107 15.96 6.42 -21.37
N LEU A 108 14.71 6.56 -21.83
CA LEU A 108 13.53 6.08 -21.11
C LEU A 108 13.55 4.56 -20.89
N ALA A 109 13.96 3.79 -21.90
CA ALA A 109 14.12 2.33 -21.79
C ALA A 109 15.28 1.92 -20.85
N GLY A 110 16.29 2.78 -20.69
CA GLY A 110 17.43 2.58 -19.78
C GLY A 110 17.18 3.02 -18.34
N GLY A 111 16.00 3.58 -18.03
CA GLY A 111 15.69 4.22 -16.76
C GLY A 111 15.96 3.34 -15.53
N THR A 112 16.90 3.79 -14.69
CA THR A 112 17.35 3.20 -13.42
C THR A 112 16.31 3.23 -12.29
N GLY A 113 15.12 3.79 -12.52
CA GLY A 113 14.11 4.04 -11.49
C GLY A 113 13.36 2.80 -10.98
N ARG A 114 13.33 1.69 -11.75
CA ARG A 114 12.61 0.47 -11.35
C ARG A 114 13.19 -0.14 -10.08
N SER A 115 14.50 -0.38 -10.06
CA SER A 115 15.18 -1.03 -8.93
C SER A 115 15.07 -0.19 -7.64
N ALA A 116 15.20 1.13 -7.76
CA ALA A 116 15.01 2.05 -6.63
C ALA A 116 13.57 2.02 -6.10
N LYS A 117 12.56 2.06 -6.98
CA LYS A 117 11.15 1.97 -6.59
C LYS A 117 10.81 0.63 -5.95
N GLU A 118 11.27 -0.48 -6.53
CA GLU A 118 11.09 -1.82 -5.97
C GLU A 118 11.71 -1.94 -4.57
N GLN A 119 12.91 -1.39 -4.36
CA GLN A 119 13.58 -1.42 -3.06
C GLN A 119 12.82 -0.62 -1.99
N VAL A 120 12.32 0.56 -2.34
CA VAL A 120 11.52 1.40 -1.43
C VAL A 120 10.22 0.70 -1.05
N LEU A 121 9.51 0.13 -2.03
CA LEU A 121 8.27 -0.60 -1.80
C LEU A 121 8.49 -1.84 -0.92
N ARG A 122 9.57 -2.59 -1.16
CA ARG A 122 9.94 -3.75 -0.32
C ARG A 122 10.17 -3.35 1.13
N LYS A 123 10.94 -2.28 1.38
CA LYS A 123 11.15 -1.75 2.75
C LYS A 123 9.84 -1.29 3.38
N GLY A 124 8.95 -0.66 2.60
CA GLY A 124 7.62 -0.25 3.06
C GLY A 124 6.76 -1.44 3.51
N ALA A 125 6.75 -2.53 2.75
CA ALA A 125 6.03 -3.75 3.11
C ALA A 125 6.58 -4.40 4.38
N GLU A 126 7.90 -4.46 4.54
CA GLU A 126 8.56 -4.98 5.75
C GLU A 126 8.21 -4.14 7.00
N ASN A 127 8.19 -2.81 6.87
CA ASN A 127 7.78 -1.90 7.94
C ASN A 127 6.31 -2.14 8.34
N LEU A 128 5.41 -2.27 7.34
CA LEU A 128 4.00 -2.53 7.58
C LEU A 128 3.78 -3.86 8.30
N GLN A 129 4.45 -4.92 7.88
CA GLN A 129 4.35 -6.24 8.52
C GLN A 129 4.79 -6.20 9.99
N ARG A 130 5.86 -5.44 10.31
CA ARG A 130 6.28 -5.22 11.71
C ARG A 130 5.20 -4.53 12.53
N ALA A 131 4.67 -3.40 12.02
CA ALA A 131 3.59 -2.68 12.71
C ALA A 131 2.33 -3.55 12.88
N GLN A 132 1.94 -4.33 11.87
CA GLN A 132 0.82 -5.28 11.96
C GLN A 132 1.06 -6.37 13.02
N ALA A 133 2.30 -6.86 13.16
CA ALA A 133 2.65 -7.84 14.19
C ALA A 133 2.52 -7.26 15.61
N GLU A 134 2.98 -6.03 15.82
CA GLU A 134 2.85 -5.30 17.09
C GLU A 134 1.37 -5.11 17.46
N VAL A 135 0.55 -4.62 16.54
CA VAL A 135 -0.90 -4.44 16.77
C VAL A 135 -1.58 -5.77 17.09
N LEU A 136 -1.24 -6.84 16.37
CA LEU A 136 -1.80 -8.17 16.62
C LEU A 136 -1.45 -8.67 18.03
N GLN A 137 -0.24 -8.37 18.51
CA GLN A 137 0.20 -8.71 19.84
C GLN A 137 -0.59 -7.94 20.91
N SER A 138 -0.77 -6.62 20.74
CA SER A 138 -1.60 -5.81 21.64
C SER A 138 -3.05 -6.30 21.72
N VAL A 139 -3.64 -6.72 20.59
CA VAL A 139 -5.01 -7.29 20.56
C VAL A 139 -5.10 -8.59 21.35
N ARG A 140 -4.06 -9.44 21.29
CA ARG A 140 -3.99 -10.68 22.08
C ARG A 140 -3.86 -10.38 23.58
N GLU A 141 -3.06 -9.39 23.94
CA GLU A 141 -2.91 -8.94 25.33
C GLU A 141 -4.21 -8.37 25.89
N LEU A 142 -4.87 -7.47 25.17
CA LEU A 142 -6.17 -6.94 25.55
C LEU A 142 -7.22 -8.06 25.75
N SER A 143 -7.22 -9.04 24.85
CA SER A 143 -8.11 -10.21 24.97
C SER A 143 -7.84 -11.04 26.23
N ARG A 144 -6.57 -11.14 26.67
CA ARG A 144 -6.19 -11.80 27.93
C ARG A 144 -6.62 -10.96 29.13
N SER A 145 -6.32 -9.67 29.13
CA SER A 145 -6.70 -8.74 30.19
C SER A 145 -8.22 -8.68 30.41
N ARG A 146 -9.01 -8.66 29.33
CA ARG A 146 -10.47 -8.70 29.39
C ARG A 146 -10.99 -9.97 30.06
N LYS A 147 -10.39 -11.14 29.77
CA LYS A 147 -10.76 -12.40 30.42
C LYS A 147 -10.47 -12.38 31.93
N LEU A 148 -9.30 -11.87 32.31
CA LEU A 148 -8.89 -11.76 33.72
C LEU A 148 -9.81 -10.77 34.47
N TYR A 149 -10.12 -9.64 33.85
CA TYR A 149 -11.05 -8.66 34.41
C TYR A 149 -12.44 -9.27 34.67
N GLY A 150 -13.02 -9.98 33.69
CA GLY A 150 -14.30 -10.68 33.89
C GLY A 150 -14.26 -11.85 34.88
N GLN A 151 -13.08 -12.41 35.18
CA GLN A 151 -12.93 -13.34 36.32
C GLN A 151 -12.96 -12.58 37.65
N ARG A 152 -12.25 -11.46 37.75
CA ARG A 152 -12.22 -10.61 38.95
C ARG A 152 -13.59 -10.02 39.28
N GLU A 153 -14.34 -9.54 38.29
CA GLU A 153 -15.71 -9.04 38.50
C GLU A 153 -16.62 -10.11 39.10
N ARG A 154 -16.53 -11.36 38.62
CA ARG A 154 -17.32 -12.48 39.18
C ARG A 154 -16.95 -12.78 40.63
N VAL A 155 -15.66 -12.80 40.96
CA VAL A 155 -15.20 -13.00 42.34
C VAL A 155 -15.64 -11.86 43.24
N TRP A 156 -15.55 -10.62 42.77
CA TRP A 156 -16.00 -9.44 43.50
C TRP A 156 -17.51 -9.47 43.77
N ALA A 157 -18.32 -9.81 42.77
CA ALA A 157 -19.77 -9.95 42.93
C ALA A 157 -20.13 -11.02 43.98
N LEU A 158 -19.47 -12.19 43.94
CA LEU A 158 -19.64 -13.24 44.95
C LEU A 158 -19.24 -12.79 46.35
N ALA A 159 -18.17 -11.99 46.47
CA ALA A 159 -17.74 -11.44 47.76
C ALA A 159 -18.77 -10.44 48.31
N GLN A 160 -19.33 -9.59 47.45
CA GLN A 160 -20.41 -8.66 47.82
C GLN A 160 -21.67 -9.40 48.27
N GLU A 161 -22.09 -10.44 47.56
CA GLU A 161 -23.24 -11.28 47.94
C GLU A 161 -23.02 -11.93 49.31
N LYS A 162 -21.84 -12.50 49.56
CA LYS A 162 -21.49 -13.08 50.86
C LYS A 162 -21.47 -12.04 51.98
N ALA A 163 -20.91 -10.85 51.72
CA ALA A 163 -20.91 -9.77 52.70
C ALA A 163 -22.33 -9.32 53.05
N ALA A 164 -23.21 -9.20 52.05
CA ALA A 164 -24.61 -8.87 52.24
C ALA A 164 -25.36 -9.96 53.04
N ASP A 165 -25.11 -11.24 52.75
CA ASP A 165 -25.71 -12.35 53.52
C ASP A 165 -25.25 -12.32 55.00
N VAL A 166 -23.95 -12.13 55.25
CA VAL A 166 -23.43 -11.99 56.62
C VAL A 166 -24.06 -10.80 57.34
N GLN A 167 -24.18 -9.65 56.69
CA GLN A 167 -24.82 -8.47 57.27
C GLN A 167 -26.31 -8.71 57.56
N ALA A 168 -27.03 -9.38 56.65
CA ALA A 168 -28.43 -9.72 56.85
C ALA A 168 -28.61 -10.70 58.03
N ARG A 169 -27.70 -11.67 58.19
CA ARG A 169 -27.67 -12.59 59.34
C ARG A 169 -27.38 -11.85 60.65
N LEU A 170 -26.45 -10.90 60.64
CA LEU A 170 -26.12 -10.07 61.80
C LEU A 170 -27.33 -9.25 62.25
N ASN A 171 -27.97 -8.53 61.33
CA ASN A 171 -29.16 -7.71 61.64
C ASN A 171 -30.35 -8.56 62.16
N ARG A 172 -30.47 -9.83 61.72
CA ARG A 172 -31.45 -10.77 62.29
C ARG A 172 -31.06 -11.25 63.69
N SER A 173 -29.77 -11.39 63.97
CA SER A 173 -29.26 -11.85 65.27
C SER A 173 -29.25 -10.76 66.35
N ASP A 174 -29.34 -9.47 65.99
CA ASP A 174 -29.50 -8.35 66.93
C ASP A 174 -30.77 -8.45 67.79
N HIS A 175 -31.65 -9.43 67.54
CA HIS A 175 -32.86 -9.70 68.33
C HIS A 175 -32.87 -11.05 69.04
N GLY A 176 -31.75 -11.79 69.14
CA GLY A 176 -31.79 -13.06 69.87
C GLY A 176 -30.45 -13.68 70.19
N LEU A 177 -30.05 -13.57 71.47
CA LEU A 177 -29.55 -14.65 72.35
C LEU A 177 -28.72 -14.11 73.52
N PHE A 178 -28.16 -12.89 73.42
CA PHE A 178 -27.41 -12.26 74.50
C PHE A 178 -28.11 -10.99 74.99
N HIS A 179 -28.71 -11.09 76.17
CA HIS A 179 -29.05 -9.91 76.95
C HIS A 179 -27.75 -9.21 77.35
N THR A 180 -27.67 -7.88 77.20
CA THR A 180 -26.54 -7.14 77.78
C THR A 180 -26.54 -7.37 79.30
N ARG A 181 -25.37 -7.32 79.95
CA ARG A 181 -25.24 -7.59 81.40
C ARG A 181 -26.27 -6.79 82.24
N ALA A 182 -26.59 -5.58 81.79
CA ALA A 182 -27.62 -4.73 82.39
C ALA A 182 -29.06 -5.25 82.22
N SER A 183 -29.40 -5.90 81.11
CA SER A 183 -30.73 -6.53 80.93
C SER A 183 -30.87 -7.80 81.76
N LEU A 184 -29.80 -8.60 81.91
CA LEU A 184 -29.79 -9.77 82.80
C LEU A 184 -29.97 -9.39 84.27
N GLN A 185 -29.27 -8.34 84.74
CA GLN A 185 -29.43 -7.86 86.13
C GLN A 185 -30.84 -7.39 86.45
N LYS A 186 -31.54 -6.75 85.51
CA LYS A 186 -32.93 -6.30 85.70
C LYS A 186 -33.95 -7.45 85.71
N LEU A 187 -33.67 -8.54 85.02
CA LEU A 187 -34.52 -9.74 85.02
C LEU A 187 -34.36 -10.58 86.30
N SER A 188 -33.18 -10.53 86.94
CA SER A 188 -32.88 -11.26 88.19
C SER A 188 -33.45 -10.62 89.45
N THR A 189 -33.96 -9.39 89.38
CA THR A 189 -34.52 -8.64 90.54
C THR A 189 -36.05 -8.67 90.60
N LYS A 190 -36.69 -9.61 89.89
CA LYS A 190 -38.11 -9.97 90.08
C LYS A 190 -38.19 -11.34 90.74
#